data_AF-A0A699T4L6-F1
#
_entry.id   AF-A0A699T4L6-F1
#
_cell.length_a   1.000
_cell.length_b   1.000
_cell.length_c   1.000
_cell.angle_alpha   90.00
_cell.angle_beta   90.00
_cell.angle_gamma   90.00
#
_symmetry.space_group_name_H-M   'P 1'
#
loop_
_entity.id
_entity.type
_entity.pdbx_description
1 polymer ?
#
loop_
_entity_poly.entity_id
_entity_poly.type
_entity_poly.pdbx_seq_one_letter_code
_entity_poly.pdbx_strand_id
1 'polypeptide(L)' 'MSKKQKREYYMAVIKSYLGWRFKDFKGMAFEDIEAKFTQVWKRIEDFTPMGSKEEVERAK' A
#
# COMPACT_ATOMS: atom_id res chain seq x y z
N MET A 1 8.66 6.14 14.76
CA MET A 1 7.21 6.13 15.05
C MET A 1 6.90 5.17 16.18
N SER A 2 6.06 5.59 17.13
CA SER A 2 5.49 4.70 18.16
C SER A 2 4.61 3.60 17.53
N LYS A 3 4.49 2.44 18.20
CA LYS A 3 3.56 1.36 17.79
C LYS A 3 2.13 1.88 17.57
N LYS A 4 1.70 2.84 18.40
CA LYS A 4 0.38 3.47 18.27
C LYS A 4 0.25 4.29 16.98
N GLN A 5 1.25 5.12 16.67
CA GLN A 5 1.28 5.95 15.48
C GLN A 5 1.32 5.11 14.20
N LYS A 6 2.10 4.02 14.17
CA LYS A 6 2.12 3.09 13.02
C LYS A 6 0.73 2.51 12.76
N ARG A 7 0.02 2.09 13.81
CA ARG A 7 -1.35 1.55 13.70
C ARG A 7 -2.33 2.58 13.15
N GLU A 8 -2.26 3.82 13.63
CA GLU A 8 -3.10 4.93 13.18
C GLU A 8 -2.81 5.30 11.71
N TYR A 9 -1.53 5.34 11.33
CA TYR A 9 -1.09 5.56 9.96
C TYR A 9 -1.63 4.48 9.02
N TYR A 10 -1.40 3.20 9.33
CA TYR A 10 -1.91 2.11 8.51
C TYR A 10 -3.44 2.14 8.40
N MET A 11 -4.18 2.44 9.48
CA MET A 11 -5.63 2.61 9.40
C MET A 11 -6.09 3.77 8.50
N ALA A 12 -5.36 4.89 8.49
CA ALA A 12 -5.67 6.02 7.64
C ALA A 12 -5.44 5.69 6.16
N VAL A 13 -4.34 5.01 5.84
CA VAL A 13 -4.04 4.57 4.46
C VAL A 13 -5.03 3.49 4.00
N ILE A 14 -5.42 2.57 4.88
CA ILE A 14 -6.49 1.59 4.63
C ILE A 14 -7.80 2.29 4.26
N LYS A 15 -8.18 3.32 5.02
CA LYS A 15 -9.40 4.10 4.73
C LYS A 15 -9.32 4.86 3.41
N SER A 16 -8.13 5.31 3.00
CA SER A 16 -7.97 6.18 1.83
C SER A 16 -7.92 5.43 0.51
N TYR A 17 -7.43 4.18 0.47
CA TYR A 17 -7.00 3.61 -0.80
C TYR A 17 -8.09 3.07 -1.73
N LEU A 18 -9.18 2.43 -1.29
CA LEU A 18 -10.06 1.72 -2.25
C LEU A 18 -11.53 1.58 -1.81
N GLY A 19 -12.03 2.41 -0.89
CA GLY A 19 -13.41 2.26 -0.40
C GLY A 19 -13.63 1.04 0.50
N TRP A 20 -12.54 0.42 0.98
CA TRP A 20 -12.61 -0.64 1.97
C TRP A 20 -13.10 -0.02 3.29
N ARG A 21 -14.19 -0.55 3.84
CA ARG A 21 -14.68 -0.08 5.12
C ARG A 21 -13.84 -0.74 6.20
N PHE A 22 -13.60 -0.02 7.29
CA PHE A 22 -13.00 -0.58 8.50
C PHE A 22 -13.65 -1.92 8.95
N LYS A 23 -14.93 -2.11 8.62
CA LYS A 23 -15.68 -3.36 8.83
C LYS A 23 -15.06 -4.57 8.14
N ASP A 24 -14.44 -4.41 6.97
CA ASP A 24 -13.85 -5.48 6.18
C ASP A 24 -12.55 -6.02 6.80
N PHE A 25 -11.97 -5.27 7.75
CA PHE A 25 -10.78 -5.65 8.52
C PHE A 25 -11.09 -5.98 9.99
N LYS A 26 -12.35 -5.88 10.41
CA LYS A 26 -12.75 -6.14 11.79
C LYS A 26 -12.59 -7.63 12.08
N GLY A 27 -11.68 -7.98 12.99
CA GLY A 27 -11.37 -9.37 13.35
C GLY A 27 -10.20 -9.99 12.59
N MET A 28 -9.54 -9.23 11.71
CA MET A 28 -8.32 -9.64 11.02
C MET A 28 -7.09 -9.33 11.90
N ALA A 29 -6.08 -10.19 11.88
CA ALA A 29 -4.83 -9.93 12.59
C ALA A 29 -4.06 -8.79 11.94
N PHE A 30 -3.21 -8.11 12.70
CA PHE A 30 -2.40 -7.02 12.14
C PHE A 30 -1.43 -7.55 11.08
N GLU A 31 -0.87 -8.76 11.25
CA GLU A 31 0.01 -9.37 10.26
C GLU A 31 -0.69 -9.60 8.91
N ASP A 32 -1.95 -10.05 8.92
CA ASP A 32 -2.74 -10.29 7.69
C ASP A 32 -3.00 -8.99 6.93
N ILE A 33 -3.28 -7.91 7.67
CA ILE A 33 -3.48 -6.57 7.11
C ILE A 33 -2.17 -6.08 6.50
N GLU A 34 -1.04 -6.27 7.19
CA GLU A 34 0.29 -5.86 6.72
C GLU A 34 0.74 -6.65 5.48
N ALA A 35 0.41 -7.95 5.41
CA ALA A 35 0.66 -8.80 4.25
C ALA A 35 -0.14 -8.36 3.02
N LYS A 36 -1.44 -8.08 3.19
CA LYS A 36 -2.29 -7.51 2.12
C LYS A 36 -1.74 -6.16 1.63
N PHE A 37 -1.28 -5.32 2.55
CA PHE A 37 -0.67 -4.04 2.22
C PHE A 37 0.63 -4.19 1.44
N THR A 38 1.49 -5.13 1.85
CA THR A 38 2.75 -5.43 1.15
C THR A 38 2.49 -5.90 -0.28
N GLN A 39 1.44 -6.72 -0.48
CA GLN A 39 1.03 -7.15 -1.82
C GLN A 39 0.51 -5.99 -2.68
N VAL A 40 -0.32 -5.11 -2.12
CA VAL A 40 -0.82 -3.92 -2.81
C VAL A 40 0.33 -2.94 -3.12
N TRP A 41 1.27 -2.76 -2.18
CA TRP A 41 2.43 -1.89 -2.36
C TRP A 41 3.36 -2.42 -3.45
N LYS A 42 3.67 -3.72 -3.45
CA LYS A 42 4.38 -4.37 -4.56
C LYS A 42 3.69 -4.13 -5.88
N ARG A 43 2.36 -4.25 -5.93
CA ARG A 43 1.60 -3.98 -7.16
C ARG A 43 1.69 -2.51 -7.56
N ILE A 44 1.64 -1.55 -6.64
CA ILE A 44 1.82 -0.13 -6.95
C ILE A 44 3.24 0.14 -7.45
N GLU A 45 4.24 -0.54 -6.89
CA GLU A 45 5.65 -0.48 -7.30
C GLU A 45 5.89 -1.16 -8.66
N ASP A 46 5.16 -2.24 -8.97
CA ASP A 46 5.14 -2.89 -10.28
C ASP A 46 4.40 -2.04 -11.34
N PHE A 47 3.35 -1.30 -10.94
CA PHE A 47 2.54 -0.45 -11.82
C PHE A 47 3.12 0.93 -12.04
N THR A 48 3.87 1.44 -11.07
CA THR A 48 4.68 2.64 -11.20
C THR A 48 6.08 2.14 -11.44
N PRO A 49 6.50 1.81 -12.69
CA PRO A 49 7.91 1.60 -12.92
C PRO A 49 8.56 2.92 -12.52
N MET A 50 9.20 2.93 -11.36
CA MET A 50 9.98 4.05 -10.85
C MET A 50 11.21 4.10 -11.76
N GLY A 51 11.02 4.56 -13.00
CA GLY A 51 11.96 4.51 -14.10
C GLY A 51 11.90 3.24 -14.96
N SER A 52 10.93 3.14 -15.87
CA SER A 52 11.20 2.43 -17.13
C SER A 52 12.33 3.18 -17.83
N LYS A 53 13.54 2.61 -17.81
CA LYS A 53 14.67 3.07 -18.63
C LYS A 53 14.36 3.12 -20.14
N GLU A 54 13.20 2.62 -20.56
CA GLU A 54 12.74 2.60 -21.96
C GLU A 54 12.16 3.92 -22.47
N GLU A 55 11.75 4.88 -21.62
CA GLU A 55 11.31 6.21 -22.11
C GLU A 55 12.49 7.16 -22.39
N VAL A 56 13.69 6.88 -21.86
CA VAL A 56 14.87 7.73 -22.08
C VAL A 56 15.51 7.46 -23.46
N GLU A 57 15.28 6.30 -24.08
CA GLU A 57 15.87 5.96 -25.38
C GLU A 57 15.02 6.40 -26.59
N ARG A 58 13.72 6.68 -26.40
CA ARG A 58 12.85 7.24 -27.46
C ARG A 58 12.92 8.77 -27.58
N ALA A 59 13.55 9.43 -26.61
CA ALA A 59 13.79 10.87 -26.60
C ALA A 59 15.20 11.26 -27.08
N LYS A 60 15.90 10.35 -27.77
CA LYS A 60 17.19 10.61 -28.42
C LYS A 60 17.06 10.65 -29.94
#